data_AF-A0A833DEU1-F1
#
_entry.id   AF-A0A833DEU1-F1
#
_cell.length_a   1.000
_cell.length_b   1.000
_cell.length_c   1.000
_cell.angle_alpha   90.00
_cell.angle_beta   90.00
_cell.angle_gamma   90.00
#
_symmetry.space_group_name_H-M   'P 1'
#
loop_
_entity.id
_entity.type
_entity.pdbx_description
1 polymer ?
#
loop_
_entity_poly.entity_id
_entity_poly.type
_entity_poly.pdbx_seq_one_letter_code
_entity_poly.pdbx_strand_id
1 'polypeptide(L)'
;MAVGISDLQSFERLTPFRVRDVLLVASPFDHYLLEESGYLAEIMRREYTDLNLSQAPRIIHSHDADDALELLANRDFDLIITMVRVGTMDPYAFGRRAKRDNPDLPVIMLSHNTRELATLHTGDGIDRIFVWTGDSRILLSICKLIEDEKNAENDVENGDVQVILLVEDSRRFYSAYLPLLYSQLVNQTTRLMGEGGNLYERLLRLRARAKIMLASDYPTAKSIIDKYHHNIIGVFTDGKFPDPEGGRDTAGLKLVRYIRSRDSNLPILFQSKNLELKEEAEALGVRFLHKEDTQLYGRIADFMLEEMSFGDFIFKLPDGTEVGRAANLRQLVEELSRAPIESVEYHATRNHFSHWLRTRTELSLAASLRSLTIGDFESTEEIRDFILNAMRSHIDRVRNRSIRDNDSAHSDQGFLRIGRGSLGGKGRGLAFFFSRMPDLGLQDKFPDVEFIVPHSIVLATDLFEEFIEMNGLSRFAHEDHDDSEVDAEFLASKFSEDVE
;
A
#
# COMPACT_ATOMS: atom_id res chain seq x y z
N MET A 1 9.75 0.31 -10.66
CA MET A 1 10.23 1.69 -10.91
C MET A 1 10.75 2.25 -9.61
N ALA A 2 11.82 3.06 -9.61
CA ALA A 2 12.32 3.66 -8.38
C ALA A 2 11.44 4.87 -7.99
N VAL A 3 11.11 5.03 -6.69
CA VAL A 3 10.44 6.26 -6.18
C VAL A 3 11.45 7.40 -6.12
N GLY A 4 10.99 8.66 -6.22
CA GLY A 4 11.77 9.81 -5.76
C GLY A 4 12.22 9.70 -4.31
N ILE A 5 13.45 10.13 -4.01
CA ILE A 5 14.04 10.10 -2.65
C ILE A 5 13.20 10.91 -1.65
N SER A 6 12.55 12.00 -2.09
CA SER A 6 11.68 12.84 -1.25
C SER A 6 10.46 12.07 -0.72
N ASP A 7 9.86 11.24 -1.56
CA ASP A 7 8.71 10.40 -1.19
C ASP A 7 9.17 9.26 -0.26
N LEU A 8 10.34 8.66 -0.50
CA LEU A 8 10.86 7.63 0.42
C LEU A 8 11.10 8.18 1.83
N GLN A 9 11.62 9.41 1.94
CA GLN A 9 11.80 10.07 3.23
C GLN A 9 10.48 10.39 3.94
N SER A 10 9.41 10.75 3.20
CA SER A 10 8.09 10.91 3.81
C SER A 10 7.53 9.56 4.26
N PHE A 11 7.77 8.48 3.50
CA PHE A 11 7.28 7.14 3.81
C PHE A 11 7.88 6.54 5.08
N GLU A 12 9.08 6.98 5.49
CA GLU A 12 9.69 6.59 6.77
C GLU A 12 8.82 7.00 7.97
N ARG A 13 8.07 8.11 7.86
CA ARG A 13 7.22 8.68 8.92
C ARG A 13 5.80 8.12 8.94
N LEU A 14 5.46 7.25 7.99
CA LEU A 14 4.12 6.68 7.86
C LEU A 14 3.94 5.43 8.73
N THR A 15 2.69 5.21 9.14
CA THR A 15 2.25 4.08 9.98
C THR A 15 3.03 4.00 11.31
N PRO A 16 3.01 5.07 12.13
CA PRO A 16 3.68 5.10 13.43
C PRO A 16 3.08 4.11 14.43
N PHE A 17 1.76 3.91 14.43
CA PHE A 17 1.11 2.87 15.21
C PHE A 17 1.12 1.53 14.46
N ARG A 18 1.53 0.46 15.14
CA ARG A 18 1.48 -0.90 14.62
C ARG A 18 0.95 -1.84 15.68
N VAL A 19 0.12 -2.79 15.25
CA VAL A 19 -0.30 -3.90 16.10
C VAL A 19 0.84 -4.91 16.13
N ARG A 20 1.51 -5.04 17.27
CA ARG A 20 2.65 -5.95 17.47
C ARG A 20 2.25 -7.16 18.29
N ASP A 21 1.51 -6.95 19.37
CA ASP A 21 1.08 -8.01 20.28
C ASP A 21 -0.45 -8.10 20.33
N VAL A 22 -0.97 -9.27 19.97
CA VAL A 22 -2.41 -9.58 19.96
C VAL A 22 -2.72 -10.63 21.00
N LEU A 23 -3.63 -10.34 21.91
CA LEU A 23 -4.17 -11.33 22.84
C LEU A 23 -5.37 -12.03 22.21
N LEU A 24 -5.22 -13.31 21.86
CA LEU A 24 -6.30 -14.15 21.33
C LEU A 24 -6.92 -14.95 22.48
N VAL A 25 -8.15 -14.60 22.85
CA VAL A 25 -8.91 -15.26 23.92
C VAL A 25 -9.89 -16.23 23.28
N ALA A 26 -9.56 -17.51 23.30
CA ALA A 26 -10.29 -18.54 22.58
C ALA A 26 -10.24 -19.86 23.35
N SER A 27 -11.33 -20.64 23.33
CA SER A 27 -11.27 -22.00 23.88
C SER A 27 -10.21 -22.84 23.15
N PRO A 28 -9.65 -23.90 23.75
CA PRO A 28 -8.70 -24.78 23.06
C PRO A 28 -9.23 -25.34 21.73
N PHE A 29 -10.55 -25.56 21.64
CA PHE A 29 -11.19 -26.03 20.41
C PHE A 29 -11.28 -24.92 19.35
N ASP A 30 -11.69 -23.71 19.72
CA ASP A 30 -11.73 -22.58 18.77
C ASP A 30 -10.32 -22.20 18.30
N HIS A 31 -9.33 -22.27 19.19
CA HIS A 31 -7.93 -22.07 18.85
C HIS A 31 -7.45 -23.13 17.85
N TYR A 32 -7.74 -24.40 18.11
CA TYR A 32 -7.45 -25.48 17.17
C TYR A 32 -8.13 -25.27 15.81
N LEU A 33 -9.39 -24.84 15.77
CA LEU A 33 -10.08 -24.53 14.51
C LEU A 33 -9.38 -23.39 13.74
N LEU A 34 -8.92 -22.34 14.42
CA LEU A 34 -8.16 -21.26 13.79
C LEU A 34 -6.82 -21.76 13.23
N GLU A 35 -6.16 -22.72 13.88
CA GLU A 35 -4.92 -23.32 13.41
C GLU A 35 -5.13 -24.31 12.24
N GLU A 36 -6.14 -25.18 12.34
CA GLU A 36 -6.42 -26.26 11.40
C GLU A 36 -7.05 -25.75 10.09
N SER A 37 -7.79 -24.64 10.12
CA SER A 37 -8.35 -23.97 8.93
C SER A 37 -7.28 -23.47 7.94
N GLY A 38 -6.00 -23.56 8.32
CA GLY A 38 -4.88 -23.18 7.48
C GLY A 38 -4.00 -22.18 8.19
N TYR A 39 -3.16 -22.70 9.09
CA TYR A 39 -1.87 -22.16 9.44
C TYR A 39 -1.83 -20.67 9.83
N LEU A 40 -2.17 -20.36 11.08
CA LEU A 40 -1.82 -19.06 11.65
C LEU A 40 -0.32 -18.75 11.42
N ALA A 41 0.55 -19.74 11.63
CA ALA A 41 2.00 -19.62 11.43
C ALA A 41 2.45 -19.61 9.95
N GLU A 42 1.84 -20.37 9.03
CA GLU A 42 2.17 -20.34 7.59
C GLU A 42 1.54 -19.17 6.87
N ILE A 43 0.41 -18.61 7.29
CA ILE A 43 -0.07 -17.34 6.74
C ILE A 43 0.79 -16.21 7.25
N MET A 44 1.12 -16.19 8.55
CA MET A 44 2.16 -15.29 9.09
C MET A 44 3.52 -15.48 8.40
N ARG A 45 3.83 -16.65 7.85
CA ARG A 45 5.09 -16.90 7.12
C ARG A 45 4.98 -16.60 5.63
N ARG A 46 3.94 -17.08 4.95
CA ARG A 46 3.70 -17.02 3.50
C ARG A 46 3.18 -15.66 3.08
N GLU A 47 2.28 -15.04 3.82
CA GLU A 47 1.97 -13.63 3.60
C GLU A 47 3.17 -12.74 3.95
N TYR A 48 4.00 -13.04 4.94
CA TYR A 48 5.17 -12.17 5.21
C TYR A 48 6.35 -12.43 4.27
N THR A 49 6.46 -13.62 3.68
CA THR A 49 7.47 -13.98 2.67
C THR A 49 7.03 -13.52 1.27
N ASP A 50 5.76 -13.69 0.89
CA ASP A 50 5.24 -13.26 -0.42
C ASP A 50 4.94 -11.74 -0.45
N LEU A 51 4.52 -11.16 0.69
CA LEU A 51 4.21 -9.72 0.82
C LEU A 51 5.37 -8.89 1.41
N ASN A 52 6.50 -9.49 1.76
CA ASN A 52 7.69 -8.82 2.30
C ASN A 52 7.36 -7.80 3.43
N LEU A 53 6.46 -8.15 4.34
CA LEU A 53 6.10 -7.29 5.46
C LEU A 53 7.18 -7.35 6.56
N SER A 54 7.49 -6.21 7.20
CA SER A 54 8.62 -6.08 8.12
C SER A 54 8.52 -6.91 9.41
N GLN A 55 7.32 -7.16 9.92
CA GLN A 55 7.09 -7.99 11.11
C GLN A 55 5.63 -8.37 11.27
N ALA A 56 5.38 -9.64 11.56
CA ALA A 56 4.05 -10.16 11.81
C ALA A 56 3.61 -9.92 13.26
N PRO A 57 2.33 -9.59 13.52
CA PRO A 57 1.88 -9.44 14.89
C PRO A 57 2.02 -10.79 15.60
N ARG A 58 2.64 -10.77 16.77
CA ARG A 58 2.73 -11.94 17.64
C ARG A 58 1.36 -12.15 18.28
N ILE A 59 0.77 -13.29 17.99
CA ILE A 59 -0.48 -13.73 18.61
C ILE A 59 -0.14 -14.56 19.84
N ILE A 60 -0.63 -14.14 21.01
CA ILE A 60 -0.53 -14.88 22.26
C ILE A 60 -1.92 -15.41 22.60
N HIS A 61 -2.03 -16.72 22.74
CA HIS A 61 -3.28 -17.39 23.04
C HIS A 61 -3.52 -17.46 24.55
N SER A 62 -4.77 -17.20 24.94
CA SER A 62 -5.33 -17.45 26.26
C SER A 62 -6.51 -18.40 26.13
N HIS A 63 -6.54 -19.43 26.95
CA HIS A 63 -7.52 -20.50 26.88
C HIS A 63 -8.87 -20.14 27.53
N ASP A 64 -8.86 -19.18 28.46
CA ASP A 64 -10.06 -18.60 29.07
C ASP A 64 -9.90 -17.10 29.40
N ALA A 65 -10.93 -16.50 29.99
CA ALA A 65 -10.98 -15.09 30.32
C ALA A 65 -10.17 -14.74 31.58
N ASP A 66 -9.98 -15.67 32.52
CA ASP A 66 -9.24 -15.41 33.75
C ASP A 66 -7.73 -15.41 33.47
N ASP A 67 -7.24 -16.37 32.70
CA ASP A 67 -5.88 -16.40 32.13
C ASP A 67 -5.57 -15.14 31.32
N ALA A 68 -6.55 -14.68 30.52
CA ALA A 68 -6.41 -13.47 29.71
C ALA A 68 -6.24 -12.21 30.56
N LEU A 69 -6.96 -12.12 31.69
CA LEU A 69 -6.84 -11.00 32.62
C LEU A 69 -5.51 -11.02 33.39
N GLU A 70 -4.99 -12.21 33.72
CA GLU A 70 -3.65 -12.35 34.29
C GLU A 70 -2.55 -11.90 33.31
N LEU A 71 -2.69 -12.26 32.03
CA LEU A 71 -1.77 -11.80 30.99
C LEU A 71 -1.83 -10.27 30.83
N LEU A 72 -3.02 -9.67 30.81
CA LEU A 72 -3.20 -8.21 30.73
C LEU A 72 -2.61 -7.46 31.93
N ALA A 73 -2.59 -8.08 33.12
CA ALA A 73 -2.00 -7.48 34.31
C ALA A 73 -0.46 -7.44 34.26
N ASN A 74 0.17 -8.33 33.49
CA ASN A 74 1.61 -8.50 33.46
C ASN A 74 2.25 -8.02 32.14
N ARG A 75 1.45 -7.67 31.14
CA ARG A 75 1.93 -7.40 29.79
C ARG A 75 0.99 -6.49 29.00
N ASP A 76 1.60 -5.61 28.21
CA ASP A 76 0.88 -4.76 27.26
C ASP A 76 0.51 -5.52 25.97
N PHE A 77 -0.67 -5.20 25.46
CA PHE A 77 -1.18 -5.69 24.19
C PHE A 77 -1.70 -4.50 23.36
N ASP A 78 -1.62 -4.62 22.05
CA ASP A 78 -2.12 -3.59 21.12
C ASP A 78 -3.56 -3.86 20.69
N LEU A 79 -4.02 -5.11 20.81
CA LEU A 79 -5.32 -5.60 20.36
C LEU A 79 -5.71 -6.87 21.12
N ILE A 80 -6.99 -6.98 21.49
CA ILE A 80 -7.60 -8.22 21.97
C ILE A 80 -8.58 -8.75 20.93
N ILE A 81 -8.47 -10.04 20.60
CA ILE A 81 -9.46 -10.77 19.81
C ILE A 81 -10.06 -11.85 20.70
N THR A 82 -11.36 -11.74 21.03
CA THR A 82 -12.06 -12.72 21.87
C THR A 82 -13.10 -13.50 21.05
N MET A 83 -13.17 -14.81 21.26
CA MET A 83 -14.29 -15.62 20.77
C MET A 83 -15.55 -15.36 21.58
N VAL A 84 -16.71 -15.78 21.07
CA VAL A 84 -18.01 -15.62 21.76
C VAL A 84 -18.09 -16.45 23.04
N ARG A 85 -17.45 -17.63 23.06
CA ARG A 85 -17.53 -18.58 24.17
C ARG A 85 -16.13 -18.85 24.71
N VAL A 86 -15.75 -18.14 25.77
CA VAL A 86 -14.42 -18.30 26.38
C VAL A 86 -14.56 -18.65 27.85
N GLY A 87 -14.57 -19.94 28.14
CA GLY A 87 -14.78 -20.46 29.49
C GLY A 87 -16.17 -20.15 30.03
N THR A 88 -16.24 -19.76 31.31
CA THR A 88 -17.50 -19.47 32.02
C THR A 88 -17.86 -17.99 32.05
N MET A 89 -16.91 -17.10 31.75
CA MET A 89 -17.14 -15.66 31.78
C MET A 89 -17.84 -15.20 30.51
N ASP A 90 -18.84 -14.35 30.68
CA ASP A 90 -19.49 -13.67 29.56
C ASP A 90 -18.48 -12.75 28.83
N PRO A 91 -18.39 -12.79 27.49
CA PRO A 91 -17.41 -12.01 26.73
C PRO A 91 -17.54 -10.49 26.94
N TYR A 92 -18.74 -9.96 27.21
CA TYR A 92 -18.90 -8.54 27.54
C TYR A 92 -18.37 -8.22 28.94
N ALA A 93 -18.59 -9.12 29.91
CA ALA A 93 -17.97 -8.98 31.23
C ALA A 93 -16.44 -8.99 31.15
N PHE A 94 -15.87 -9.85 30.31
CA PHE A 94 -14.45 -9.85 30.01
C PHE A 94 -14.01 -8.52 29.37
N GLY A 95 -14.68 -8.08 28.30
CA GLY A 95 -14.37 -6.81 27.61
C GLY A 95 -14.36 -5.60 28.55
N ARG A 96 -15.35 -5.47 29.45
CA ARG A 96 -15.37 -4.41 30.47
C ARG A 96 -14.19 -4.47 31.43
N ARG A 97 -13.74 -5.67 31.80
CA ARG A 97 -12.58 -5.84 32.69
C ARG A 97 -11.27 -5.56 31.97
N ALA A 98 -11.12 -6.05 30.74
CA ALA A 98 -9.94 -5.81 29.92
C ALA A 98 -9.71 -4.32 29.65
N LYS A 99 -10.78 -3.55 29.47
CA LYS A 99 -10.74 -2.10 29.28
C LYS A 99 -10.67 -1.26 30.57
N ARG A 100 -10.63 -1.89 31.75
CA ARG A 100 -10.68 -1.15 33.03
C ARG A 100 -9.48 -0.20 33.17
N ASP A 101 -8.28 -0.70 32.91
CA ASP A 101 -7.03 0.05 33.09
C ASP A 101 -6.57 0.71 31.79
N ASN A 102 -7.05 0.22 30.63
CA ASN A 102 -6.81 0.80 29.32
C ASN A 102 -8.11 0.86 28.49
N PRO A 103 -8.91 1.95 28.61
CA PRO A 103 -10.16 2.10 27.88
C PRO A 103 -10.02 2.10 26.35
N ASP A 104 -8.87 2.56 25.85
CA ASP A 104 -8.56 2.72 24.42
C ASP A 104 -8.03 1.42 23.78
N LEU A 105 -7.81 0.36 24.57
CA LEU A 105 -7.41 -0.96 24.07
C LEU A 105 -8.53 -1.53 23.18
N PRO A 106 -8.29 -1.79 21.88
CA PRO A 106 -9.30 -2.37 21.02
C PRO A 106 -9.63 -3.80 21.45
N VAL A 107 -10.90 -4.08 21.68
CA VAL A 107 -11.42 -5.42 22.00
C VAL A 107 -12.40 -5.82 20.92
N ILE A 108 -11.97 -6.78 20.12
CA ILE A 108 -12.69 -7.26 18.94
C ILE A 108 -13.24 -8.65 19.23
N MET A 109 -14.53 -8.85 18.97
CA MET A 109 -15.14 -10.17 19.09
C MET A 109 -15.12 -10.88 17.73
N LEU A 110 -14.83 -12.17 17.71
CA LEU A 110 -14.91 -13.04 16.54
C LEU A 110 -15.93 -14.15 16.78
N SER A 111 -16.86 -14.34 15.85
CA SER A 111 -17.89 -15.39 15.93
C SER A 111 -17.83 -16.34 14.74
N HIS A 112 -17.88 -17.65 15.01
CA HIS A 112 -17.99 -18.69 13.98
C HIS A 112 -19.41 -18.85 13.42
N ASN A 113 -20.42 -18.52 14.22
CA ASN A 113 -21.80 -18.86 13.88
C ASN A 113 -22.63 -17.62 13.63
N THR A 114 -23.14 -17.55 12.41
CA THR A 114 -23.99 -16.45 12.01
C THR A 114 -25.37 -16.40 12.70
N ARG A 115 -25.79 -17.48 13.37
CA ARG A 115 -27.00 -17.52 14.20
C ARG A 115 -26.82 -16.76 15.51
N GLU A 116 -25.62 -16.81 16.09
CA GLU A 116 -25.30 -16.11 17.34
C GLU A 116 -25.23 -14.58 17.13
N LEU A 117 -24.95 -14.12 15.91
CA LEU A 117 -24.86 -12.69 15.59
C LEU A 117 -26.09 -11.89 15.98
N ALA A 118 -27.29 -12.50 15.96
CA ALA A 118 -28.53 -11.82 16.30
C ALA A 118 -28.59 -11.39 17.78
N THR A 119 -27.86 -12.09 18.66
CA THR A 119 -27.82 -11.80 20.10
C THR A 119 -26.58 -11.00 20.50
N LEU A 120 -25.67 -10.74 19.56
CA LEU A 120 -24.43 -10.03 19.84
C LEU A 120 -24.56 -8.53 19.50
N HIS A 121 -24.02 -7.67 20.35
CA HIS A 121 -24.03 -6.21 20.18
C HIS A 121 -22.64 -5.61 20.37
N THR A 122 -22.38 -4.46 19.77
CA THR A 122 -21.19 -3.66 20.10
C THR A 122 -21.52 -2.78 21.32
N GLY A 123 -20.49 -2.32 22.02
CA GLY A 123 -20.62 -1.70 23.35
C GLY A 123 -20.31 -2.68 24.47
N ASP A 124 -20.48 -2.23 25.72
CA ASP A 124 -20.18 -3.04 26.92
C ASP A 124 -18.78 -3.67 26.93
N GLY A 125 -17.79 -2.94 26.42
CA GLY A 125 -16.40 -3.38 26.36
C GLY A 125 -15.99 -4.07 25.06
N ILE A 126 -16.89 -4.22 24.08
CA ILE A 126 -16.60 -4.78 22.75
C ILE A 126 -16.74 -3.68 21.69
N ASP A 127 -15.67 -3.40 20.94
CA ASP A 127 -15.66 -2.30 19.96
C ASP A 127 -16.23 -2.71 18.60
N ARG A 128 -15.94 -3.94 18.15
CA ARG A 128 -16.43 -4.46 16.87
C ARG A 128 -16.57 -5.98 16.92
N ILE A 129 -17.47 -6.52 16.09
CA ILE A 129 -17.74 -7.95 16.00
C ILE A 129 -17.49 -8.43 14.57
N PHE A 130 -16.60 -9.39 14.37
CA PHE A 130 -16.34 -10.01 13.07
C PHE A 130 -16.94 -11.41 13.00
N VAL A 131 -17.11 -11.88 11.76
CA VAL A 131 -17.58 -13.22 11.45
C VAL A 131 -16.45 -14.00 10.82
N TRP A 132 -16.11 -15.13 11.43
CA TRP A 132 -15.20 -16.08 10.83
C TRP A 132 -15.91 -16.84 9.71
N THR A 133 -15.40 -16.70 8.49
CA THR A 133 -15.95 -17.36 7.28
C THR A 133 -15.12 -18.55 6.81
N GLY A 134 -14.09 -18.94 7.56
CA GLY A 134 -13.09 -19.93 7.14
C GLY A 134 -11.85 -19.33 6.49
N ASP A 135 -11.78 -18.00 6.35
CA ASP A 135 -10.61 -17.29 5.83
C ASP A 135 -9.78 -16.69 6.98
N SER A 136 -8.62 -17.29 7.24
CA SER A 136 -7.68 -16.90 8.29
C SER A 136 -7.05 -15.52 8.12
N ARG A 137 -7.09 -14.95 6.91
CA ARG A 137 -6.63 -13.58 6.65
C ARG A 137 -7.45 -12.52 7.38
N ILE A 138 -8.62 -12.89 7.91
CA ILE A 138 -9.45 -11.98 8.71
C ILE A 138 -8.72 -11.47 9.95
N LEU A 139 -7.89 -12.28 10.61
CA LEU A 139 -7.14 -11.84 11.79
C LEU A 139 -6.16 -10.73 11.46
N LEU A 140 -5.44 -10.87 10.35
CA LEU A 140 -4.54 -9.85 9.84
C LEU A 140 -5.31 -8.62 9.35
N SER A 141 -6.46 -8.82 8.71
CA SER A 141 -7.34 -7.74 8.26
C SER A 141 -7.86 -6.90 9.42
N ILE A 142 -8.20 -7.52 10.55
CA ILE A 142 -8.58 -6.81 11.78
C ILE A 142 -7.41 -5.96 12.27
N CYS A 143 -6.21 -6.54 12.35
CA CYS A 143 -5.01 -5.79 12.74
C CYS A 143 -4.78 -4.59 11.82
N LYS A 144 -4.85 -4.79 10.49
CA LYS A 144 -4.64 -3.73 9.49
C LYS A 144 -5.71 -2.67 9.51
N LEU A 145 -6.95 -3.02 9.83
CA LEU A 145 -8.03 -2.04 9.95
C LEU A 145 -7.82 -1.14 11.16
N ILE A 146 -7.42 -1.70 12.31
CA ILE A 146 -7.08 -0.90 13.50
C ILE A 146 -5.86 -0.01 13.23
N GLU A 147 -4.84 -0.53 12.54
CA GLU A 147 -3.69 0.27 12.12
C GLU A 147 -4.10 1.40 11.17
N ASP A 148 -4.93 1.12 10.17
CA ASP A 148 -5.39 2.11 9.20
C ASP A 148 -6.21 3.21 9.87
N GLU A 149 -7.15 2.85 10.74
CA GLU A 149 -7.99 3.80 11.49
C GLU A 149 -7.17 4.73 12.39
N LYS A 150 -6.15 4.19 13.09
CA LYS A 150 -5.28 4.98 13.98
C LYS A 150 -4.26 5.84 13.22
N ASN A 151 -3.83 5.42 12.04
CA ASN A 151 -2.77 6.10 11.28
C ASN A 151 -3.29 6.98 10.14
N ALA A 152 -4.56 6.86 9.72
CA ALA A 152 -5.08 7.54 8.54
C ALA A 152 -4.82 9.06 8.55
N GLU A 153 -5.05 9.72 9.67
CA GLU A 153 -4.79 11.17 9.81
C GLU A 153 -3.32 11.51 9.62
N ASN A 154 -2.42 10.88 10.39
CA ASN A 154 -0.98 11.08 10.26
C ASN A 154 -0.49 10.81 8.84
N ASP A 155 -0.95 9.71 8.24
CA ASP A 155 -0.45 9.24 6.95
C ASP A 155 -0.97 10.10 5.79
N VAL A 156 -2.21 10.61 5.89
CA VAL A 156 -2.74 11.61 4.96
C VAL A 156 -1.98 12.92 5.06
N GLU A 157 -1.75 13.44 6.28
CA GLU A 157 -1.09 14.73 6.49
C GLU A 157 0.39 14.72 6.09
N ASN A 158 1.12 13.66 6.48
CA ASN A 158 2.57 13.61 6.27
C ASN A 158 2.99 13.01 4.93
N GLY A 159 2.09 12.28 4.27
CA GLY A 159 2.42 11.51 3.08
C GLY A 159 1.40 11.58 1.97
N ASP A 160 0.33 12.39 2.06
CA ASP A 160 -0.76 12.40 1.07
C ASP A 160 -1.31 10.99 0.76
N VAL A 161 -1.35 10.11 1.76
CA VAL A 161 -1.79 8.72 1.57
C VAL A 161 -3.27 8.67 1.17
N GLN A 162 -3.62 7.69 0.34
CA GLN A 162 -4.96 7.51 -0.18
C GLN A 162 -5.88 6.79 0.81
N VAL A 163 -7.19 6.97 0.67
CA VAL A 163 -8.22 6.34 1.50
C VAL A 163 -9.21 5.57 0.62
N ILE A 164 -9.55 4.35 1.03
CA ILE A 164 -10.67 3.59 0.51
C ILE A 164 -11.75 3.58 1.59
N LEU A 165 -12.96 4.02 1.24
CA LEU A 165 -14.09 3.98 2.17
C LEU A 165 -14.93 2.74 1.90
N LEU A 166 -15.08 1.89 2.90
CA LEU A 166 -16.04 0.79 2.92
C LEU A 166 -17.22 1.16 3.83
N VAL A 167 -18.41 1.32 3.26
CA VAL A 167 -19.66 1.55 3.98
C VAL A 167 -20.48 0.28 4.00
N GLU A 168 -20.43 -0.42 5.13
CA GLU A 168 -21.07 -1.72 5.32
C GLU A 168 -21.38 -1.91 6.81
N ASP A 169 -22.64 -2.19 7.12
CA ASP A 169 -23.12 -2.44 8.48
C ASP A 169 -23.26 -3.94 8.78
N SER A 170 -23.36 -4.78 7.74
CA SER A 170 -23.43 -6.21 7.91
C SER A 170 -22.08 -6.79 8.29
N ARG A 171 -22.03 -7.32 9.52
CA ARG A 171 -20.87 -8.04 10.07
C ARG A 171 -20.35 -9.13 9.16
N ARG A 172 -21.23 -9.80 8.42
CA ARG A 172 -20.84 -10.85 7.47
C ARG A 172 -20.10 -10.29 6.25
N PHE A 173 -20.60 -9.20 5.68
CA PHE A 173 -20.05 -8.65 4.45
C PHE A 173 -18.72 -7.95 4.68
N TYR A 174 -18.59 -7.08 5.69
CA TYR A 174 -17.29 -6.44 5.91
C TYR A 174 -16.22 -7.46 6.35
N SER A 175 -16.59 -8.50 7.11
CA SER A 175 -15.64 -9.56 7.49
C SER A 175 -15.16 -10.36 6.29
N ALA A 176 -15.98 -10.46 5.23
CA ALA A 176 -15.60 -11.10 3.98
C ALA A 176 -14.83 -10.17 3.04
N TYR A 177 -15.17 -8.88 3.01
CA TYR A 177 -14.58 -7.92 2.08
C TYR A 177 -13.19 -7.45 2.49
N LEU A 178 -12.95 -7.23 3.79
CA LEU A 178 -11.67 -6.71 4.26
C LEU A 178 -10.47 -7.59 3.85
N PRO A 179 -10.49 -8.92 4.02
CA PRO A 179 -9.42 -9.79 3.53
C PRO A 179 -9.15 -9.63 2.03
N LEU A 180 -10.21 -9.53 1.23
CA LEU A 180 -10.11 -9.34 -0.22
C LEU A 180 -9.46 -7.98 -0.54
N LEU A 181 -9.97 -6.89 0.03
CA LEU A 181 -9.48 -5.54 -0.24
C LEU A 181 -8.01 -5.38 0.16
N TYR A 182 -7.63 -5.88 1.33
CA TYR A 182 -6.23 -5.87 1.76
C TYR A 182 -5.33 -6.69 0.84
N SER A 183 -5.78 -7.88 0.40
CA SER A 183 -5.04 -8.68 -0.56
C SER A 183 -4.80 -7.92 -1.87
N GLN A 184 -5.80 -7.20 -2.38
CA GLN A 184 -5.65 -6.39 -3.61
C GLN A 184 -4.65 -5.24 -3.45
N LEU A 185 -4.67 -4.53 -2.32
CA LEU A 185 -3.71 -3.44 -2.04
C LEU A 185 -2.25 -3.93 -2.03
N VAL A 186 -2.01 -5.10 -1.45
CA VAL A 186 -0.66 -5.64 -1.37
C VAL A 186 -0.20 -6.21 -2.71
N ASN A 187 -1.09 -6.89 -3.43
CA ASN A 187 -0.82 -7.37 -4.78
C ASN A 187 -0.47 -6.21 -5.72
N GLN A 188 -1.22 -5.11 -5.66
CA GLN A 188 -0.92 -3.91 -6.43
C GLN A 188 0.48 -3.38 -6.12
N THR A 189 0.81 -3.19 -4.84
CA THR A 189 2.13 -2.69 -4.44
C THR A 189 3.24 -3.60 -4.94
N THR A 190 3.04 -4.92 -4.89
CA THR A 190 4.02 -5.92 -5.35
C THR A 190 4.22 -5.89 -6.87
N ARG A 191 3.15 -5.76 -7.67
CA ARG A 191 3.23 -5.69 -9.14
C ARG A 191 4.09 -4.52 -9.63
N LEU A 192 4.10 -3.40 -8.91
CA LEU A 192 4.79 -2.18 -9.31
C LEU A 192 6.31 -2.23 -9.17
N MET A 193 6.82 -3.18 -8.38
CA MET A 193 8.23 -3.21 -7.97
C MET A 193 9.08 -4.15 -8.81
N GLY A 194 8.47 -5.03 -9.62
CA GLY A 194 9.19 -6.02 -10.42
C GLY A 194 9.99 -7.00 -9.55
N GLU A 195 10.71 -7.93 -10.17
CA GLU A 195 11.50 -8.95 -9.46
C GLU A 195 12.85 -8.44 -8.91
N GLY A 196 13.28 -7.22 -9.28
CA GLY A 196 14.57 -6.62 -8.89
C GLY A 196 14.51 -5.38 -7.96
N GLY A 197 13.36 -5.09 -7.34
CA GLY A 197 13.21 -3.92 -6.47
C GLY A 197 13.91 -4.08 -5.10
N ASN A 198 14.52 -3.01 -4.59
CA ASN A 198 15.11 -2.98 -3.25
C ASN A 198 14.04 -3.28 -2.16
N LEU A 199 14.29 -4.29 -1.33
CA LEU A 199 13.38 -4.68 -0.22
C LEU A 199 13.01 -3.51 0.68
N TYR A 200 13.95 -2.60 0.96
CA TYR A 200 13.70 -1.42 1.78
C TYR A 200 12.70 -0.47 1.13
N GLU A 201 12.84 -0.20 -0.17
CA GLU A 201 11.89 0.60 -0.95
C GLU A 201 10.50 -0.04 -0.91
N ARG A 202 10.44 -1.38 -1.05
CA ARG A 202 9.19 -2.14 -0.98
C ARG A 202 8.48 -2.00 0.35
N LEU A 203 9.23 -2.08 1.43
CA LEU A 203 8.70 -1.87 2.78
C LEU A 203 8.13 -0.46 2.97
N LEU A 204 8.79 0.57 2.43
CA LEU A 204 8.33 1.95 2.53
C LEU A 204 7.06 2.18 1.68
N ARG A 205 7.01 1.69 0.43
CA ARG A 205 5.80 1.80 -0.39
C ARG A 205 4.60 1.09 0.25
N LEU A 206 4.81 -0.05 0.91
CA LEU A 206 3.75 -0.75 1.65
C LEU A 206 3.20 0.06 2.83
N ARG A 207 3.97 0.99 3.41
CA ARG A 207 3.45 1.94 4.42
C ARG A 207 2.57 3.02 3.78
N ALA A 208 2.96 3.47 2.58
CA ALA A 208 2.25 4.46 1.78
C ALA A 208 1.05 3.92 1.01
N ARG A 209 0.72 2.62 1.14
CA ARG A 209 -0.50 2.04 0.55
C ARG A 209 -1.75 2.79 1.00
N ALA A 210 -2.81 2.72 0.20
CA ALA A 210 -4.10 3.26 0.61
C ALA A 210 -4.60 2.63 1.92
N LYS A 211 -5.19 3.46 2.78
CA LYS A 211 -5.81 3.05 4.05
C LYS A 211 -7.27 2.70 3.82
N ILE A 212 -7.75 1.64 4.47
CA ILE A 212 -9.18 1.30 4.42
C ILE A 212 -9.85 1.87 5.66
N MET A 213 -10.93 2.63 5.46
CA MET A 213 -11.78 3.13 6.53
C MET A 213 -13.14 2.43 6.44
N LEU A 214 -13.61 1.86 7.55
CA LEU A 214 -14.92 1.22 7.63
C LEU A 214 -15.93 2.17 8.30
N ALA A 215 -17.08 2.35 7.68
CA ALA A 215 -18.24 3.01 8.27
C ALA A 215 -19.45 2.06 8.27
N SER A 216 -20.21 2.04 9.36
CA SER A 216 -21.42 1.22 9.48
C SER A 216 -22.70 2.05 9.56
N ASP A 217 -22.59 3.37 9.43
CA ASP A 217 -23.73 4.30 9.40
C ASP A 217 -23.42 5.55 8.57
N TYR A 218 -24.48 6.29 8.23
CA TYR A 218 -24.40 7.50 7.41
C TYR A 218 -23.58 8.62 8.07
N PRO A 219 -23.78 8.99 9.35
CA PRO A 219 -22.98 10.04 9.98
C PRO A 219 -21.48 9.76 9.93
N THR A 220 -21.07 8.52 10.22
CA THR A 220 -19.66 8.10 10.19
C THR A 220 -19.11 8.16 8.77
N ALA A 221 -19.83 7.60 7.79
CA ALA A 221 -19.42 7.65 6.38
C ALA A 221 -19.25 9.11 5.89
N LYS A 222 -20.22 9.97 6.21
CA LYS A 222 -20.19 11.39 5.90
C LYS A 222 -18.98 12.09 6.53
N SER A 223 -18.70 11.82 7.81
CA SER A 223 -17.56 12.41 8.52
C SER A 223 -16.22 12.02 7.88
N ILE A 224 -16.07 10.76 7.47
CA ILE A 224 -14.85 10.29 6.79
C ILE A 224 -14.72 10.96 5.42
N ILE A 225 -15.81 11.06 4.66
CA ILE A 225 -15.82 11.78 3.38
C ILE A 225 -15.41 13.23 3.57
N ASP A 226 -16.03 13.94 4.51
CA ASP A 226 -15.72 15.37 4.73
C ASP A 226 -14.25 15.57 5.11
N LYS A 227 -13.73 14.72 6.01
CA LYS A 227 -12.33 14.78 6.46
C LYS A 227 -11.33 14.45 5.36
N TYR A 228 -11.60 13.43 4.53
CA TYR A 228 -10.64 12.87 3.59
C TYR A 228 -11.03 13.01 2.11
N HIS A 229 -11.95 13.90 1.75
CA HIS A 229 -12.51 14.00 0.38
C HIS A 229 -11.45 14.12 -0.73
N HIS A 230 -10.30 14.75 -0.47
CA HIS A 230 -9.20 14.85 -1.43
C HIS A 230 -8.34 13.58 -1.56
N ASN A 231 -8.46 12.65 -0.61
CA ASN A 231 -7.64 11.45 -0.49
C ASN A 231 -8.43 10.18 -0.79
N ILE A 232 -9.77 10.24 -0.87
CA ILE A 232 -10.56 9.07 -1.23
C ILE A 232 -10.35 8.72 -2.70
N ILE A 233 -9.98 7.46 -2.95
CA ILE A 233 -9.76 6.92 -4.32
C ILE A 233 -10.85 5.96 -4.77
N GLY A 234 -11.73 5.55 -3.85
CA GLY A 234 -12.88 4.74 -4.17
C GLY A 234 -13.75 4.48 -2.95
N VAL A 235 -15.05 4.29 -3.21
CA VAL A 235 -16.06 4.01 -2.19
C VAL A 235 -16.79 2.72 -2.52
N PHE A 236 -16.86 1.83 -1.55
CA PHE A 236 -17.72 0.65 -1.57
C PHE A 236 -18.89 0.94 -0.64
N THR A 237 -20.12 0.91 -1.12
CA THR A 237 -21.28 1.22 -0.26
C THR A 237 -22.37 0.20 -0.41
N ASP A 238 -22.92 -0.27 0.73
CA ASP A 238 -24.23 -0.93 0.73
C ASP A 238 -25.32 0.08 0.32
N GLY A 239 -26.36 -0.40 -0.33
CA GLY A 239 -27.56 0.36 -0.61
C GLY A 239 -28.38 0.64 0.65
N LYS A 240 -28.30 -0.27 1.63
CA LYS A 240 -29.06 -0.18 2.88
C LYS A 240 -28.18 -0.23 4.12
N PHE A 241 -28.14 0.84 4.91
CA PHE A 241 -27.44 0.89 6.19
C PHE A 241 -28.05 1.98 7.09
N PRO A 242 -27.79 1.99 8.41
CA PRO A 242 -28.30 3.00 9.34
C PRO A 242 -28.09 4.45 8.89
N ASP A 243 -29.19 5.19 8.72
CA ASP A 243 -29.24 6.65 8.62
C ASP A 243 -30.29 7.17 9.62
N PRO A 244 -29.88 7.93 10.65
CA PRO A 244 -30.80 8.47 11.66
C PRO A 244 -31.89 9.39 11.09
N GLU A 245 -31.64 10.05 9.96
CA GLU A 245 -32.57 11.03 9.38
C GLU A 245 -33.40 10.44 8.24
N GLY A 246 -32.77 9.65 7.37
CA GLY A 246 -33.38 9.13 6.14
C GLY A 246 -33.91 7.70 6.22
N GLY A 247 -33.66 7.00 7.33
CA GLY A 247 -33.93 5.56 7.43
C GLY A 247 -32.98 4.71 6.57
N ARG A 248 -33.09 3.39 6.67
CA ARG A 248 -32.05 2.50 6.12
C ARG A 248 -32.12 2.27 4.62
N ASP A 249 -33.31 2.32 4.03
CA ASP A 249 -33.56 1.72 2.71
C ASP A 249 -32.90 2.45 1.53
N THR A 250 -32.62 3.75 1.67
CA THR A 250 -32.06 4.60 0.60
C THR A 250 -30.79 5.32 1.04
N ALA A 251 -30.21 4.94 2.19
CA ALA A 251 -29.03 5.58 2.76
C ALA A 251 -27.83 5.54 1.79
N GLY A 252 -27.65 4.43 1.06
CA GLY A 252 -26.61 4.33 0.04
C GLY A 252 -26.80 5.31 -1.11
N LEU A 253 -28.02 5.46 -1.63
CA LEU A 253 -28.31 6.42 -2.70
C LEU A 253 -28.11 7.87 -2.22
N LYS A 254 -28.53 8.18 -0.98
CA LYS A 254 -28.27 9.47 -0.34
C LYS A 254 -26.77 9.76 -0.26
N LEU A 255 -25.96 8.75 0.10
CA LEU A 255 -24.50 8.88 0.16
C LEU A 255 -23.88 9.09 -1.22
N VAL A 256 -24.31 8.34 -2.24
CA VAL A 256 -23.83 8.52 -3.62
C VAL A 256 -24.11 9.94 -4.12
N ARG A 257 -25.33 10.46 -3.92
CA ARG A 257 -25.69 11.84 -4.29
C ARG A 257 -24.81 12.86 -3.57
N TYR A 258 -24.54 12.63 -2.29
CA TYR A 258 -23.65 13.47 -1.49
C TYR A 258 -22.21 13.49 -2.03
N ILE A 259 -21.66 12.33 -2.38
CA ILE A 259 -20.32 12.22 -2.98
C ILE A 259 -20.28 12.92 -4.34
N ARG A 260 -21.25 12.62 -5.22
CA ARG A 260 -21.33 13.19 -6.57
C ARG A 260 -21.44 14.71 -6.59
N SER A 261 -21.99 15.32 -5.54
CA SER A 261 -22.02 16.79 -5.38
C SER A 261 -20.65 17.43 -5.17
N ARG A 262 -19.63 16.64 -4.80
CA ARG A 262 -18.25 17.10 -4.56
C ARG A 262 -17.28 16.57 -5.60
N ASP A 263 -17.42 15.30 -5.98
CA ASP A 263 -16.58 14.64 -6.97
C ASP A 263 -17.46 13.79 -7.89
N SER A 264 -17.63 14.29 -9.12
CA SER A 264 -18.42 13.63 -10.16
C SER A 264 -17.78 12.36 -10.69
N ASN A 265 -16.46 12.19 -10.53
CA ASN A 265 -15.69 11.12 -11.15
C ASN A 265 -15.18 10.08 -10.13
N LEU A 266 -15.41 10.28 -8.83
CA LEU A 266 -14.95 9.32 -7.82
C LEU A 266 -15.52 7.91 -8.11
N PRO A 267 -14.68 6.86 -8.16
CA PRO A 267 -15.16 5.49 -8.32
C PRO A 267 -16.04 5.07 -7.15
N ILE A 268 -17.24 4.57 -7.44
CA ILE A 268 -18.15 4.03 -6.42
C ILE A 268 -18.68 2.68 -6.89
N LEU A 269 -18.50 1.65 -6.06
CA LEU A 269 -19.15 0.36 -6.20
C LEU A 269 -20.35 0.28 -5.26
N PHE A 270 -21.54 0.40 -5.84
CA PHE A 270 -22.81 0.31 -5.12
C PHE A 270 -23.24 -1.15 -5.03
N GLN A 271 -23.46 -1.64 -3.82
CA GLN A 271 -23.76 -3.05 -3.57
C GLN A 271 -25.13 -3.17 -2.90
N SER A 272 -25.97 -4.08 -3.37
CA SER A 272 -27.29 -4.28 -2.75
C SER A 272 -27.81 -5.69 -3.02
N LYS A 273 -28.71 -6.17 -2.15
CA LYS A 273 -29.58 -7.32 -2.42
C LYS A 273 -30.89 -6.91 -3.13
N ASN A 274 -31.24 -5.63 -3.07
CA ASN A 274 -32.43 -5.11 -3.74
C ASN A 274 -32.05 -4.64 -5.15
N LEU A 275 -32.53 -5.37 -6.16
CA LEU A 275 -32.35 -5.03 -7.58
C LEU A 275 -33.10 -3.76 -7.99
N GLU A 276 -34.13 -3.33 -7.25
CA GLU A 276 -34.87 -2.10 -7.55
C GLU A 276 -33.98 -0.85 -7.45
N LEU A 277 -32.93 -0.89 -6.61
CA LEU A 277 -31.98 0.21 -6.47
C LEU A 277 -30.99 0.32 -7.65
N LYS A 278 -30.97 -0.67 -8.55
CA LYS A 278 -30.00 -0.74 -9.64
C LYS A 278 -30.16 0.43 -10.60
N GLU A 279 -31.37 0.68 -11.07
CA GLU A 279 -31.65 1.72 -12.07
C GLU A 279 -31.29 3.12 -11.52
N GLU A 280 -31.65 3.40 -10.27
CA GLU A 280 -31.28 4.66 -9.60
C GLU A 280 -29.78 4.80 -9.39
N ALA A 281 -29.07 3.72 -9.06
CA ALA A 281 -27.63 3.73 -8.90
C ALA A 281 -26.92 3.97 -10.24
N GLU A 282 -27.30 3.24 -11.29
CA GLU A 282 -26.71 3.39 -12.63
C GLU A 282 -27.00 4.79 -13.23
N ALA A 283 -28.18 5.36 -12.96
CA ALA A 283 -28.51 6.75 -13.34
C ALA A 283 -27.62 7.80 -12.66
N LEU A 284 -27.00 7.48 -11.51
CA LEU A 284 -26.02 8.33 -10.82
C LEU A 284 -24.57 8.08 -11.32
N GLY A 285 -24.39 7.26 -12.36
CA GLY A 285 -23.08 6.93 -12.92
C GLY A 285 -22.23 6.12 -11.95
N VAL A 286 -22.84 5.20 -11.19
CA VAL A 286 -22.12 4.25 -10.32
C VAL A 286 -22.35 2.82 -10.74
N ARG A 287 -21.34 1.97 -10.56
CA ARG A 287 -21.43 0.54 -10.89
C ARG A 287 -22.26 -0.16 -9.82
N PHE A 288 -23.31 -0.86 -10.23
CA PHE A 288 -24.12 -1.70 -9.33
C PHE A 288 -23.59 -3.13 -9.30
N LEU A 289 -23.53 -3.72 -8.11
CA LEU A 289 -23.17 -5.12 -7.89
C LEU A 289 -24.16 -5.80 -6.94
N HIS A 290 -24.72 -6.92 -7.38
CA HIS A 290 -25.64 -7.69 -6.54
C HIS A 290 -24.87 -8.49 -5.49
N LYS A 291 -25.27 -8.40 -4.21
CA LYS A 291 -24.56 -9.05 -3.09
C LYS A 291 -24.59 -10.60 -3.11
N GLU A 292 -25.43 -11.19 -3.95
CA GLU A 292 -25.55 -12.65 -4.12
C GLU A 292 -25.04 -13.13 -5.49
N ASP A 293 -24.28 -12.27 -6.19
CA ASP A 293 -23.56 -12.66 -7.40
C ASP A 293 -22.54 -13.77 -7.08
N THR A 294 -22.50 -14.83 -7.88
CA THR A 294 -21.58 -15.95 -7.69
C THR A 294 -20.11 -15.56 -7.89
N GLN A 295 -19.86 -14.45 -8.57
CA GLN A 295 -18.55 -13.85 -8.82
C GLN A 295 -18.32 -12.57 -8.00
N LEU A 296 -19.07 -12.33 -6.91
CA LEU A 296 -18.99 -11.12 -6.09
C LEU A 296 -17.57 -10.65 -5.81
N TYR A 297 -16.70 -11.53 -5.30
CA TYR A 297 -15.31 -11.20 -4.99
C TYR A 297 -14.48 -10.86 -6.24
N GLY A 298 -14.71 -11.57 -7.35
CA GLY A 298 -14.07 -11.27 -8.64
C GLY A 298 -14.48 -9.89 -9.15
N ARG A 299 -15.78 -9.57 -9.09
CA ARG A 299 -16.31 -8.26 -9.51
C ARG A 299 -15.80 -7.09 -8.67
N ILE A 300 -15.60 -7.30 -7.36
CA ILE A 300 -14.95 -6.31 -6.48
C ILE A 300 -13.50 -6.10 -6.92
N ALA A 301 -12.75 -7.16 -7.20
CA ALA A 301 -11.38 -7.06 -7.69
C ALA A 301 -11.31 -6.37 -9.06
N ASP A 302 -12.19 -6.73 -10.00
CA ASP A 302 -12.31 -6.09 -11.31
C ASP A 302 -12.56 -4.58 -11.16
N PHE A 303 -13.48 -4.18 -10.29
CA PHE A 303 -13.75 -2.78 -10.01
C PHE A 303 -12.51 -2.03 -9.50
N MET A 304 -11.74 -2.62 -8.58
CA MET A 304 -10.50 -2.00 -8.11
C MET A 304 -9.49 -1.81 -9.25
N LEU A 305 -9.35 -2.81 -10.12
CA LEU A 305 -8.41 -2.76 -11.24
C LEU A 305 -8.84 -1.76 -12.33
N GLU A 306 -10.12 -1.76 -12.71
CA GLU A 306 -10.68 -1.01 -13.84
C GLU A 306 -11.00 0.44 -13.50
N GLU A 307 -11.58 0.70 -12.32
CA GLU A 307 -12.15 2.01 -11.97
C GLU A 307 -11.30 2.75 -10.93
N MET A 308 -10.68 2.03 -9.98
CA MET A 308 -9.85 2.66 -8.93
C MET A 308 -8.38 2.86 -9.32
N SER A 309 -8.03 2.68 -10.59
CA SER A 309 -6.65 2.84 -11.10
C SER A 309 -5.62 1.87 -10.49
N PHE A 310 -6.03 0.66 -10.08
CA PHE A 310 -5.10 -0.36 -9.57
C PHE A 310 -4.47 -1.19 -10.69
N GLY A 311 -5.14 -1.27 -11.85
CA GLY A 311 -4.62 -1.88 -13.07
C GLY A 311 -3.78 -0.92 -13.91
N ASP A 312 -3.54 -1.33 -15.16
CA ASP A 312 -2.87 -0.51 -16.17
C ASP A 312 -3.64 0.80 -16.43
N PHE A 313 -2.92 1.84 -16.87
CA PHE A 313 -3.58 3.04 -17.35
C PHE A 313 -4.17 2.74 -18.72
N ILE A 314 -5.48 2.89 -18.87
CA ILE A 314 -6.17 2.69 -20.14
C ILE A 314 -6.51 4.07 -20.70
N PHE A 315 -5.89 4.44 -21.81
CA PHE A 315 -6.26 5.64 -22.55
C PHE A 315 -7.58 5.39 -23.26
N LYS A 316 -8.58 6.22 -22.96
CA LYS A 316 -9.93 6.15 -23.49
C LYS A 316 -10.29 7.49 -24.14
N LEU A 317 -11.08 7.42 -25.20
CA LEU A 317 -11.82 8.57 -25.72
C LEU A 317 -13.04 8.86 -24.81
N PRO A 318 -13.65 10.05 -24.92
CA PRO A 318 -14.86 10.38 -24.15
C PRO A 318 -16.03 9.40 -24.31
N ASP A 319 -16.08 8.66 -25.43
CA ASP A 319 -17.08 7.63 -25.71
C ASP A 319 -16.76 6.26 -25.08
N GLY A 320 -15.61 6.14 -24.40
CA GLY A 320 -15.14 4.92 -23.74
C GLY A 320 -14.24 4.03 -24.60
N THR A 321 -14.00 4.37 -25.87
CA THR A 321 -13.14 3.59 -26.77
C THR A 321 -11.69 3.57 -26.27
N GLU A 322 -11.12 2.38 -26.06
CA GLU A 322 -9.71 2.21 -25.69
C GLU A 322 -8.79 2.53 -26.89
N VAL A 323 -7.84 3.44 -26.70
CA VAL A 323 -6.89 3.90 -27.73
C VAL A 323 -5.44 3.63 -27.37
N GLY A 324 -5.16 3.15 -26.16
CA GLY A 324 -3.82 2.81 -25.70
C GLY A 324 -3.82 2.29 -24.28
N ARG A 325 -2.73 1.65 -23.87
CA ARG A 325 -2.58 1.06 -22.53
C ARG A 325 -1.15 1.14 -22.03
N ALA A 326 -0.97 1.52 -20.77
CA ALA A 326 0.33 1.61 -20.12
C ALA A 326 0.36 0.92 -18.76
N ALA A 327 1.23 -0.08 -18.60
CA ALA A 327 1.40 -0.79 -17.33
C ALA A 327 2.32 -0.06 -16.33
N ASN A 328 3.23 0.77 -16.84
CA ASN A 328 4.24 1.48 -16.04
C ASN A 328 4.48 2.91 -16.55
N LEU A 329 5.21 3.73 -15.80
CA LEU A 329 5.41 5.16 -16.10
C LEU A 329 6.14 5.39 -17.42
N ARG A 330 7.06 4.50 -17.83
CA ARG A 330 7.73 4.61 -19.13
C ARG A 330 6.75 4.44 -20.27
N GLN A 331 5.96 3.35 -20.23
CA GLN A 331 4.89 3.13 -21.18
C GLN A 331 3.86 4.26 -21.14
N LEU A 332 3.56 4.83 -19.96
CA LEU A 332 2.63 5.94 -19.85
C LEU A 332 3.12 7.17 -20.62
N VAL A 333 4.42 7.48 -20.53
CA VAL A 333 5.05 8.58 -21.29
C VAL A 333 5.03 8.29 -22.79
N GLU A 334 5.32 7.06 -23.20
CA GLU A 334 5.29 6.66 -24.61
C GLU A 334 3.87 6.78 -25.19
N GLU A 335 2.89 6.19 -24.52
CA GLU A 335 1.49 6.21 -24.95
C GLU A 335 0.90 7.63 -24.91
N LEU A 336 1.21 8.43 -23.88
CA LEU A 336 0.76 9.82 -23.79
C LEU A 336 1.27 10.67 -24.97
N SER A 337 2.46 10.37 -25.49
CA SER A 337 3.01 11.07 -26.65
C SER A 337 2.29 10.75 -27.97
N ARG A 338 1.60 9.61 -28.04
CA ARG A 338 0.91 9.10 -29.25
C ARG A 338 -0.61 9.22 -29.15
N ALA A 339 -1.16 9.27 -27.94
CA ALA A 339 -2.58 9.27 -27.70
C ALA A 339 -3.28 10.49 -28.35
N PRO A 340 -4.48 10.31 -28.94
CA PRO A 340 -5.30 11.40 -29.46
C PRO A 340 -5.50 12.49 -28.40
N ILE A 341 -5.56 13.76 -28.82
CA ILE A 341 -5.62 14.88 -27.87
C ILE A 341 -6.92 14.86 -27.05
N GLU A 342 -8.01 14.39 -27.66
CA GLU A 342 -9.31 14.23 -27.02
C GLU A 342 -9.26 13.22 -25.88
N SER A 343 -8.41 12.19 -25.98
CA SER A 343 -8.17 11.24 -24.89
C SER A 343 -7.37 11.91 -23.77
N VAL A 344 -6.31 12.64 -24.11
CA VAL A 344 -5.48 13.35 -23.12
C VAL A 344 -6.33 14.34 -22.33
N GLU A 345 -7.16 15.13 -23.00
CA GLU A 345 -8.11 16.05 -22.37
C GLU A 345 -9.09 15.31 -21.45
N TYR A 346 -9.71 14.24 -21.96
CA TYR A 346 -10.63 13.42 -21.18
C TYR A 346 -10.04 12.94 -19.86
N HIS A 347 -8.78 12.46 -19.89
CA HIS A 347 -8.08 11.97 -18.70
C HIS A 347 -7.55 13.08 -17.80
N ALA A 348 -7.04 14.17 -18.36
CA ALA A 348 -6.49 15.30 -17.61
C ALA A 348 -7.60 16.04 -16.83
N THR A 349 -8.72 16.36 -17.50
CA THR A 349 -9.88 17.03 -16.89
C THR A 349 -10.51 16.24 -15.73
N ARG A 350 -10.33 14.92 -15.71
CA ARG A 350 -10.84 14.01 -14.68
C ARG A 350 -9.80 13.56 -13.67
N ASN A 351 -8.60 14.15 -13.69
CA ASN A 351 -7.50 13.81 -12.78
C ASN A 351 -7.05 12.34 -12.86
N HIS A 352 -7.32 11.64 -13.98
CA HIS A 352 -6.98 10.21 -14.11
C HIS A 352 -5.47 9.98 -14.00
N PHE A 353 -4.64 10.86 -14.56
CA PHE A 353 -3.18 10.74 -14.47
C PHE A 353 -2.67 10.85 -13.03
N SER A 354 -3.11 11.88 -12.29
CA SER A 354 -2.68 12.08 -10.91
C SER A 354 -3.21 10.96 -10.00
N HIS A 355 -4.43 10.48 -10.21
CA HIS A 355 -4.96 9.32 -9.48
C HIS A 355 -4.15 8.05 -9.74
N TRP A 356 -3.85 7.73 -10.99
CA TRP A 356 -3.06 6.54 -11.34
C TRP A 356 -1.63 6.57 -10.79
N LEU A 357 -1.04 7.76 -10.66
CA LEU A 357 0.26 7.96 -10.03
C LEU A 357 0.19 7.81 -8.50
N ARG A 358 -0.86 8.34 -7.85
CA ARG A 358 -1.07 8.20 -6.40
C ARG A 358 -1.23 6.75 -5.99
N THR A 359 -2.00 5.97 -6.74
CA THR A 359 -2.18 4.54 -6.47
C THR A 359 -0.87 3.74 -6.63
N ARG A 360 0.12 4.32 -7.31
CA ARG A 360 1.46 3.78 -7.47
C ARG A 360 2.49 4.39 -6.54
N THR A 361 2.07 5.15 -5.52
CA THR A 361 2.97 5.83 -4.55
C THR A 361 3.97 6.80 -5.20
N GLU A 362 3.67 7.31 -6.39
CA GLU A 362 4.43 8.40 -7.03
C GLU A 362 3.83 9.75 -6.61
N LEU A 363 3.86 10.02 -5.31
CA LEU A 363 3.04 11.04 -4.67
C LEU A 363 3.51 12.46 -5.01
N SER A 364 4.82 12.71 -5.04
CA SER A 364 5.34 14.02 -5.45
C SER A 364 4.96 14.37 -6.89
N LEU A 365 5.03 13.38 -7.79
CA LEU A 365 4.68 13.57 -9.20
C LEU A 365 3.17 13.82 -9.33
N ALA A 366 2.35 13.02 -8.65
CA ALA A 366 0.90 13.22 -8.69
C ALA A 366 0.47 14.58 -8.14
N ALA A 367 1.08 15.04 -7.04
CA ALA A 367 0.80 16.36 -6.45
C ALA A 367 1.09 17.49 -7.44
N SER A 368 2.22 17.40 -8.17
CA SER A 368 2.59 18.40 -9.19
C SER A 368 1.60 18.47 -10.37
N LEU A 369 0.93 17.37 -10.70
CA LEU A 369 -0.10 17.36 -11.75
C LEU A 369 -1.46 17.85 -11.25
N ARG A 370 -1.76 17.72 -9.95
CA ARG A 370 -3.06 18.07 -9.36
C ARG A 370 -3.20 19.56 -9.07
N SER A 371 -2.10 20.28 -8.85
CA SER A 371 -2.12 21.72 -8.57
C SER A 371 -2.55 22.59 -9.75
N LEU A 372 -2.92 21.99 -10.88
CA LEU A 372 -3.14 22.68 -12.15
C LEU A 372 -4.57 22.44 -12.63
N THR A 373 -5.15 23.51 -13.14
CA THR A 373 -6.48 23.54 -13.73
C THR A 373 -6.34 23.76 -15.24
N ILE A 374 -7.35 23.35 -16.01
CA ILE A 374 -7.36 23.54 -17.47
C ILE A 374 -7.19 25.03 -17.84
N GLY A 375 -7.66 25.94 -16.98
CA GLY A 375 -7.52 27.39 -17.18
C GLY A 375 -6.08 27.92 -17.08
N ASP A 376 -5.13 27.09 -16.65
CA ASP A 376 -3.71 27.43 -16.60
C ASP A 376 -3.00 27.24 -17.96
N PHE A 377 -3.71 26.75 -18.99
CA PHE A 377 -3.15 26.44 -20.31
C PHE A 377 -3.90 27.13 -21.45
N GLU A 378 -3.18 27.56 -22.49
CA GLU A 378 -3.76 28.23 -23.65
C GLU A 378 -4.27 27.23 -24.71
N SER A 379 -3.74 25.99 -24.69
CA SER A 379 -4.16 24.89 -25.56
C SER A 379 -4.09 23.53 -24.88
N THR A 380 -4.86 22.56 -25.39
CA THR A 380 -4.86 21.18 -24.87
C THR A 380 -3.53 20.47 -25.11
N GLU A 381 -2.82 20.83 -26.17
CA GLU A 381 -1.48 20.33 -26.51
C GLU A 381 -0.44 20.74 -25.45
N GLU A 382 -0.55 21.94 -24.89
CA GLU A 382 0.29 22.37 -23.77
C GLU A 382 0.06 21.49 -22.53
N ILE A 383 -1.17 21.02 -22.30
CA ILE A 383 -1.45 20.07 -21.21
C ILE A 383 -0.69 18.76 -21.44
N ARG A 384 -0.70 18.23 -22.68
CA ARG A 384 0.07 17.02 -23.02
C ARG A 384 1.56 17.24 -22.75
N ASP A 385 2.12 18.32 -23.30
CA ASP A 385 3.55 18.61 -23.18
C ASP A 385 3.97 18.85 -21.73
N PHE A 386 3.14 19.53 -20.96
CA PHE A 386 3.36 19.72 -19.54
C PHE A 386 3.41 18.38 -18.79
N ILE A 387 2.39 17.53 -18.95
CA ILE A 387 2.33 16.22 -18.28
C ILE A 387 3.53 15.36 -18.69
N LEU A 388 3.87 15.32 -19.99
CA LEU A 388 5.03 14.61 -20.50
C LEU A 388 6.33 15.11 -19.87
N ASN A 389 6.53 16.43 -19.80
CA ASN A 389 7.72 17.03 -19.22
C ASN A 389 7.82 16.76 -17.72
N ALA A 390 6.71 16.83 -16.99
CA ALA A 390 6.68 16.50 -15.57
C ALA A 390 7.05 15.03 -15.32
N MET A 391 6.48 14.10 -16.10
CA MET A 391 6.78 12.67 -16.00
C MET A 391 8.23 12.34 -16.40
N ARG A 392 8.72 12.88 -17.52
CA ARG A 392 10.12 12.68 -17.97
C ARG A 392 11.11 13.23 -16.96
N SER A 393 10.90 14.46 -16.50
CA SER A 393 11.73 15.06 -15.45
C SER A 393 11.73 14.24 -14.17
N HIS A 394 10.60 13.65 -13.79
CA HIS A 394 10.53 12.74 -12.65
C HIS A 394 11.33 11.46 -12.86
N ILE A 395 11.17 10.80 -14.01
CA ILE A 395 11.95 9.61 -14.37
C ILE A 395 13.45 9.92 -14.33
N ASP A 396 13.87 11.05 -14.90
CA ASP A 396 15.28 11.46 -14.95
C ASP A 396 15.82 11.80 -13.56
N ARG A 397 15.05 12.51 -12.72
CA ARG A 397 15.43 12.77 -11.32
C ARG A 397 15.61 11.49 -10.52
N VAL A 398 14.69 10.54 -10.66
CA VAL A 398 14.77 9.23 -10.00
C VAL A 398 16.00 8.46 -10.51
N ARG A 399 16.23 8.45 -11.83
CA ARG A 399 17.38 7.79 -12.46
C ARG A 399 18.70 8.37 -11.93
N ASN A 400 18.83 9.69 -11.92
CA ASN A 400 20.05 10.40 -11.52
C ASN A 400 20.31 10.39 -10.01
N ARG A 401 19.47 9.70 -9.23
CA ARG A 401 19.58 9.59 -7.77
C ARG A 401 19.58 8.15 -7.26
N SER A 402 19.35 7.15 -8.12
CA SER A 402 19.26 5.73 -7.73
C SER A 402 20.52 4.96 -8.08
N ILE A 403 21.04 4.21 -7.10
CA ILE A 403 22.08 3.20 -7.30
C ILE A 403 21.36 1.91 -7.64
N ARG A 404 21.71 1.28 -8.76
CA ARG A 404 21.04 0.07 -9.24
C ARG A 404 21.99 -1.10 -9.34
N ASP A 405 21.46 -2.29 -9.10
CA ASP A 405 22.16 -3.52 -9.43
C ASP A 405 22.20 -3.67 -10.96
N ASN A 406 23.36 -4.06 -11.48
CA ASN A 406 23.56 -4.26 -12.91
C ASN A 406 22.95 -5.60 -13.33
N ASP A 407 21.65 -5.61 -13.62
CA ASP A 407 21.02 -6.74 -14.29
C ASP A 407 21.29 -6.62 -15.79
N SER A 408 21.86 -7.68 -16.38
CA SER A 408 22.37 -7.79 -17.76
C SER A 408 21.39 -7.44 -18.89
N ALA A 409 20.14 -7.10 -18.56
CA ALA A 409 19.11 -6.70 -19.52
C ALA A 409 19.13 -5.20 -19.88
N HIS A 410 19.72 -4.32 -19.04
CA HIS A 410 19.57 -2.86 -19.20
C HIS A 410 20.89 -2.09 -19.00
N SER A 411 21.73 -2.05 -20.03
CA SER A 411 22.84 -1.09 -20.07
C SER A 411 22.29 0.32 -20.27
N ASP A 412 22.10 1.07 -19.20
CA ASP A 412 21.75 2.48 -19.34
C ASP A 412 22.36 3.34 -18.24
N GLN A 413 22.99 4.42 -18.66
CA GLN A 413 23.82 5.39 -17.92
C GLN A 413 23.36 5.68 -16.47
N GLY A 414 24.30 5.66 -15.51
CA GLY A 414 24.07 5.95 -14.08
C GLY A 414 25.21 5.50 -13.14
N PHE A 415 24.89 5.28 -11.87
CA PHE A 415 25.77 4.66 -10.86
C PHE A 415 25.30 3.22 -10.61
N LEU A 416 26.08 2.23 -11.05
CA LEU A 416 25.71 0.81 -11.04
C LEU A 416 26.53 0.05 -9.99
N ARG A 417 25.90 -0.96 -9.39
CA ARG A 417 26.52 -1.93 -8.49
C ARG A 417 26.51 -3.31 -9.14
N ILE A 418 27.62 -4.03 -9.07
CA ILE A 418 27.69 -5.46 -9.39
C ILE A 418 28.03 -6.20 -8.10
N GLY A 419 27.30 -7.26 -7.77
CA GLY A 419 27.42 -7.99 -6.51
C GLY A 419 26.44 -7.52 -5.43
N ARG A 420 26.30 -8.33 -4.37
CA ARG A 420 25.31 -8.16 -3.29
C ARG A 420 25.91 -7.52 -2.03
N GLY A 421 27.23 -7.44 -1.94
CA GLY A 421 27.97 -6.89 -0.81
C GLY A 421 27.92 -5.36 -0.69
N SER A 422 28.77 -4.82 0.17
CA SER A 422 28.90 -3.38 0.39
C SER A 422 29.59 -2.68 -0.80
N LEU A 423 29.35 -1.39 -1.01
CA LEU A 423 30.06 -0.58 -2.02
C LEU A 423 31.49 -0.17 -1.60
N GLY A 424 31.94 -0.56 -0.40
CA GLY A 424 33.20 -0.10 0.17
C GLY A 424 33.18 1.40 0.55
N GLY A 425 34.27 1.89 1.16
CA GLY A 425 34.35 3.30 1.61
C GLY A 425 34.31 4.31 0.45
N LYS A 426 35.08 4.07 -0.61
CA LYS A 426 35.18 4.96 -1.77
C LYS A 426 33.91 4.94 -2.62
N GLY A 427 33.38 3.75 -2.90
CA GLY A 427 32.12 3.59 -3.64
C GLY A 427 30.95 4.24 -2.92
N ARG A 428 30.84 4.10 -1.58
CA ARG A 428 29.84 4.81 -0.76
C ARG A 428 29.97 6.33 -0.86
N GLY A 429 31.18 6.87 -0.88
CA GLY A 429 31.41 8.32 -1.04
C GLY A 429 30.88 8.85 -2.37
N LEU A 430 31.23 8.20 -3.48
CA LEU A 430 30.74 8.58 -4.81
C LEU A 430 29.22 8.38 -4.93
N ALA A 431 28.69 7.28 -4.41
CA ALA A 431 27.25 7.00 -4.32
C ALA A 431 26.48 8.07 -3.54
N PHE A 432 27.04 8.55 -2.43
CA PHE A 432 26.47 9.64 -1.65
C PHE A 432 26.42 10.93 -2.47
N PHE A 433 27.53 11.31 -3.12
CA PHE A 433 27.54 12.49 -4.00
C PHE A 433 26.56 12.34 -5.16
N PHE A 434 26.55 11.20 -5.85
CA PHE A 434 25.61 10.93 -6.94
C PHE A 434 24.15 11.12 -6.50
N SER A 435 23.76 10.55 -5.35
CA SER A 435 22.38 10.59 -4.86
C SER A 435 21.97 11.94 -4.25
N ARG A 436 22.91 12.70 -3.68
CA ARG A 436 22.62 13.95 -2.92
C ARG A 436 23.02 15.23 -3.64
N MET A 437 23.87 15.17 -4.67
CA MET A 437 24.33 16.36 -5.39
C MET A 437 23.19 17.26 -5.90
N PRO A 438 22.07 16.72 -6.41
CA PRO A 438 20.94 17.56 -6.82
C PRO A 438 20.28 18.34 -5.67
N ASP A 439 20.39 17.88 -4.42
CA ASP A 439 19.80 18.54 -3.25
C ASP A 439 20.71 19.65 -2.68
N LEU A 440 21.99 19.68 -3.10
CA LEU A 440 22.96 20.65 -2.60
C LEU A 440 22.80 22.05 -3.24
N GLY A 441 22.04 22.17 -4.33
CA GLY A 441 21.83 23.42 -5.07
C GLY A 441 23.15 24.03 -5.57
N LEU A 442 24.14 23.19 -5.90
CA LEU A 442 25.48 23.64 -6.28
C LEU A 442 25.46 24.45 -7.58
N GLN A 443 24.64 24.03 -8.55
CA GLN A 443 24.52 24.73 -9.83
C GLN A 443 23.92 26.14 -9.65
N ASP A 444 22.92 26.29 -8.78
CA ASP A 444 22.32 27.60 -8.49
C ASP A 444 23.30 28.54 -7.78
N LYS A 445 24.16 27.98 -6.92
CA LYS A 445 25.19 28.74 -6.18
C LYS A 445 26.41 29.09 -7.03
N PHE A 446 26.76 28.24 -7.99
CA PHE A 446 27.93 28.40 -8.85
C PHE A 446 27.55 28.18 -10.32
N PRO A 447 26.89 29.15 -10.97
CA PRO A 447 26.37 29.00 -12.32
C PRO A 447 27.45 28.73 -13.38
N ASP A 448 28.65 29.25 -13.15
CA ASP A 448 29.80 29.15 -14.07
C ASP A 448 30.59 27.83 -13.91
N VAL A 449 30.21 26.97 -12.97
CA VAL A 449 30.88 25.70 -12.70
C VAL A 449 29.95 24.55 -13.04
N GLU A 450 30.42 23.62 -13.88
CA GLU A 450 29.67 22.41 -14.22
C GLU A 450 30.01 21.30 -13.23
N PHE A 451 29.01 20.82 -12.49
CA PHE A 451 29.16 19.70 -11.55
C PHE A 451 28.68 18.41 -12.20
N ILE A 452 29.63 17.53 -12.55
CA ILE A 452 29.34 16.23 -13.16
C ILE A 452 29.76 15.13 -12.20
N VAL A 453 28.87 14.15 -11.96
CA VAL A 453 29.25 12.87 -11.35
C VAL A 453 29.42 11.87 -12.49
N PRO A 454 30.62 11.29 -12.67
CA PRO A 454 30.87 10.36 -13.75
C PRO A 454 30.02 9.09 -13.59
N HIS A 455 29.55 8.55 -14.71
CA HIS A 455 28.98 7.21 -14.72
C HIS A 455 29.99 6.23 -14.15
N SER A 456 29.54 5.46 -13.17
CA SER A 456 30.42 4.63 -12.34
C SER A 456 29.80 3.26 -12.20
N ILE A 457 30.64 2.23 -12.33
CA ILE A 457 30.30 0.86 -11.97
C ILE A 457 31.14 0.52 -10.74
N VAL A 458 30.49 0.03 -9.69
CA VAL A 458 31.14 -0.38 -8.45
C VAL A 458 30.95 -1.88 -8.28
N LEU A 459 32.07 -2.59 -8.20
CA LEU A 459 32.10 -3.98 -7.76
C LEU A 459 31.97 -4.00 -6.24
N ALA A 460 30.98 -4.74 -5.74
CA ALA A 460 30.72 -4.85 -4.33
C ALA A 460 31.76 -5.75 -3.62
N THR A 461 31.81 -5.66 -2.29
CA THR A 461 32.84 -6.33 -1.49
C THR A 461 32.85 -7.84 -1.63
N ASP A 462 31.70 -8.47 -1.89
CA ASP A 462 31.61 -9.91 -2.13
C ASP A 462 32.38 -10.33 -3.39
N LEU A 463 32.26 -9.57 -4.48
CA LEU A 463 33.03 -9.82 -5.71
C LEU A 463 34.53 -9.53 -5.52
N PHE A 464 34.87 -8.53 -4.71
CA PHE A 464 36.25 -8.25 -4.37
C PHE A 464 36.85 -9.39 -3.53
N GLU A 465 36.11 -9.91 -2.55
CA GLU A 465 36.53 -11.07 -1.74
C GLU A 465 36.72 -12.31 -2.62
N GLU A 466 35.79 -12.59 -3.53
CA GLU A 466 35.90 -13.67 -4.51
C GLU A 466 37.14 -13.49 -5.42
N PHE A 467 37.39 -12.28 -5.91
CA PHE A 467 38.57 -11.96 -6.71
C PHE A 467 39.88 -12.20 -5.95
N ILE A 468 39.94 -11.80 -4.67
CA ILE A 468 41.12 -12.01 -3.82
C ILE A 468 41.37 -13.51 -3.59
N GLU A 469 40.32 -14.28 -3.28
CA GLU A 469 40.44 -15.73 -3.03
C GLU A 469 40.84 -16.49 -4.30
N MET A 470 40.16 -16.23 -5.42
CA MET A 470 40.39 -16.95 -6.67
C MET A 470 41.79 -16.73 -7.24
N ASN A 471 42.34 -15.53 -7.07
CA ASN A 471 43.68 -15.18 -7.54
C ASN A 471 44.77 -15.39 -6.46
N GLY A 472 44.42 -15.89 -5.27
CA GLY A 472 45.39 -16.15 -4.20
C GLY A 472 46.08 -14.90 -3.65
N LEU A 473 45.43 -13.74 -3.74
CA LEU A 473 46.01 -12.44 -3.40
C LEU A 473 46.03 -12.17 -1.88
N SER A 474 45.39 -13.02 -1.07
CA SER A 474 45.34 -12.88 0.40
C SER A 474 46.72 -12.82 1.05
N ARG A 475 47.76 -13.38 0.39
CA ARG A 475 49.15 -13.34 0.87
C ARG A 475 49.68 -11.91 1.07
N PHE A 476 49.29 -10.98 0.20
CA PHE A 476 49.75 -9.59 0.26
C PHE A 476 49.20 -8.81 1.47
N ALA A 477 48.18 -9.33 2.15
CA ALA A 477 47.64 -8.68 3.36
C ALA A 477 48.44 -9.03 4.63
N HIS A 478 49.30 -10.03 4.58
CA HIS A 478 50.00 -10.59 5.75
C HIS A 478 51.52 -10.43 5.69
N GLU A 479 52.06 -9.99 4.56
CA GLU A 479 53.49 -9.87 4.27
C GLU A 479 53.81 -8.46 3.76
N ASP A 480 55.01 -7.94 4.09
CA ASP A 480 55.48 -6.65 3.55
C ASP A 480 55.95 -6.85 2.10
N HIS A 481 55.17 -6.35 1.15
CA HIS A 481 55.48 -6.33 -0.27
C HIS A 481 55.63 -4.89 -0.77
N ASP A 482 56.38 -4.70 -1.85
CA ASP A 482 56.47 -3.40 -2.51
C ASP A 482 55.19 -3.12 -3.31
N ASP A 483 54.76 -1.86 -3.35
CA ASP A 483 53.53 -1.45 -4.05
C ASP A 483 53.54 -1.90 -5.53
N SER A 484 54.71 -1.89 -6.17
CA SER A 484 54.85 -2.28 -7.58
C SER A 484 54.63 -3.79 -7.81
N GLU A 485 54.97 -4.63 -6.84
CA GLU A 485 54.73 -6.08 -6.89
C GLU A 485 53.23 -6.38 -6.72
N VAL A 486 52.58 -5.69 -5.77
CA VAL A 486 51.14 -5.80 -5.55
C VAL A 486 50.37 -5.38 -6.81
N ASP A 487 50.71 -4.23 -7.39
CA ASP A 487 50.05 -3.72 -8.60
C ASP A 487 50.18 -4.71 -9.79
N ALA A 488 51.38 -5.27 -9.99
CA ALA A 488 51.63 -6.22 -11.08
C ALA A 488 50.76 -7.48 -10.95
N GLU A 489 50.62 -8.03 -9.74
CA GLU A 489 49.82 -9.24 -9.53
C GLU A 489 48.31 -8.96 -9.66
N PHE A 490 47.83 -7.82 -9.14
CA PHE A 490 46.43 -7.40 -9.33
C PHE A 490 46.09 -7.19 -10.81
N LEU A 491 47.02 -6.65 -11.62
CA LEU A 491 46.83 -6.47 -13.06
C LEU A 491 46.90 -7.76 -13.87
N ALA A 492 47.61 -8.78 -13.38
CA ALA A 492 47.69 -10.10 -14.00
C ALA A 492 46.50 -11.01 -13.65
N SER A 493 45.78 -10.67 -12.58
CA SER A 493 44.64 -11.41 -12.05
C SER A 493 43.38 -11.24 -12.90
N LYS A 494 42.43 -12.17 -12.77
CA LYS A 494 41.16 -12.16 -13.53
C LYS A 494 39.94 -12.20 -12.63
N PHE A 495 38.84 -11.63 -13.12
CA PHE A 495 37.51 -11.83 -12.52
C PHE A 495 36.92 -13.17 -12.97
N SER A 496 35.89 -13.64 -12.27
CA SER A 496 35.15 -14.84 -12.68
C SER A 496 34.36 -14.59 -13.97
N GLU A 497 34.04 -15.67 -14.71
CA GLU A 497 33.32 -15.59 -16.00
C GLU A 497 31.95 -14.91 -15.90
N ASP A 498 31.34 -14.90 -14.71
CA ASP A 498 30.05 -14.23 -14.46
C ASP A 498 30.18 -12.70 -14.33
N VAL A 499 31.39 -12.17 -14.16
CA VAL A 499 31.68 -10.74 -13.93
C VAL A 499 32.44 -10.10 -15.12
N GLU A 500 33.26 -10.87 -15.84
CA GLU A 500 33.90 -10.48 -17.13
C GLU A 500 32.87 -10.26 -18.24
#